data_AF-A0A2P5AUU9-F1
#
_entry.id   AF-A0A2P5AUU9-F1
#
_cell.length_a   1.000
_cell.length_b   1.000
_cell.length_c   1.000
_cell.angle_alpha   90.00
_cell.angle_beta   90.00
_cell.angle_gamma   90.00
#
_symmetry.space_group_name_H-M   'P 1'
#
loop_
_entity.id
_entity.type
_entity.pdbx_description
1 polymer ?
#
loop_
_entity_poly.entity_id
_entity_poly.type
_entity_poly.pdbx_seq_one_letter_code
_entity_poly.pdbx_strand_id
1 'polypeptide(L)'
;MALVTSYALHAPSSLSFPSPPSPRLHFHPQPHSLALLRPQTPSFSSVYSPKPARWATERRHLVPRAAVSEFGPSIGEILGDVTIFTAAGDPVKFEDLWDQIKGVAVVALLRHFGCPCCWELASVLKESKSTFDSAGVKLVAVGVGTPNKARILAERLPFPMDCLYADPDREAYDVLGLYHGFGHTFFNPASAKVFSRFEALQKAVKNYTIEATPDDRSSVLQQGGMFVFKGKQLLYARKDEGTGDHAPLNDILNVCCKVPVS
;
A
#
# COMPACT_ATOMS: atom_id res chain seq x y z
N MET A 1 61.70 14.38 -30.65
CA MET A 1 61.23 12.99 -30.42
C MET A 1 60.03 13.09 -29.50
N ALA A 2 58.82 13.19 -30.05
CA ALA A 2 57.95 12.07 -30.46
C ALA A 2 57.37 11.36 -29.22
N LEU A 3 56.07 11.13 -29.05
CA LEU A 3 54.90 11.28 -29.92
C LEU A 3 53.66 11.24 -29.00
N VAL A 4 52.75 12.20 -29.14
CA VAL A 4 51.41 12.18 -28.51
C VAL A 4 50.52 11.28 -29.37
N THR A 5 49.94 10.22 -28.81
CA THR A 5 49.03 9.33 -29.53
C THR A 5 47.60 9.55 -29.05
N SER A 6 46.80 10.13 -29.94
CA SER A 6 45.35 10.29 -29.82
C SER A 6 44.66 8.96 -30.14
N TYR A 7 43.80 8.47 -29.25
CA TYR A 7 42.87 7.38 -29.54
C TYR A 7 41.52 7.96 -29.94
N ALA A 8 41.20 7.81 -31.23
CA ALA A 8 39.94 8.21 -31.81
C ALA A 8 38.81 7.24 -31.42
N LEU A 9 37.68 7.82 -31.02
CA LEU A 9 36.40 7.13 -30.77
C LEU A 9 35.86 6.56 -32.10
N HIS A 10 35.64 5.25 -32.15
CA HIS A 10 34.88 4.61 -33.22
C HIS A 10 33.40 4.54 -32.82
N ALA A 11 32.57 5.23 -33.60
CA ALA A 11 31.12 5.09 -33.56
C ALA A 11 30.71 3.78 -34.26
N PRO A 12 29.77 3.00 -33.70
CA PRO A 12 29.28 1.80 -34.36
C PRO A 12 28.31 2.14 -35.49
N SER A 13 28.55 1.50 -36.63
CA SER A 13 27.76 1.54 -37.86
C SER A 13 26.34 1.03 -37.63
N SER A 14 25.35 1.83 -38.04
CA SER A 14 23.94 1.48 -38.07
C SER A 14 23.67 0.31 -39.02
N LEU A 15 23.18 -0.81 -38.50
CA LEU A 15 22.67 -1.93 -39.28
C LEU A 15 21.23 -1.65 -39.71
N SER A 16 21.04 -1.48 -41.02
CA SER A 16 19.74 -1.28 -41.68
C SER A 16 19.02 -2.63 -41.82
N PHE A 17 17.85 -2.79 -41.20
CA PHE A 17 16.96 -3.93 -41.44
C PHE A 17 15.93 -3.59 -42.53
N PRO A 18 15.64 -4.50 -43.48
CA PRO A 18 14.60 -4.28 -44.49
C PRO A 18 13.21 -4.56 -43.92
N SER A 19 12.26 -3.65 -44.17
CA SER A 19 10.85 -3.77 -43.80
C SER A 19 10.10 -4.79 -44.67
N PRO A 20 9.15 -5.59 -44.13
CA PRO A 20 8.28 -6.45 -44.92
C PRO A 20 7.13 -5.66 -45.61
N PRO A 21 6.56 -6.16 -46.71
CA PRO A 21 5.54 -5.46 -47.48
C PRO A 21 4.15 -5.61 -46.87
N SER A 22 3.39 -4.50 -46.82
CA SER A 22 1.96 -4.48 -46.48
C SER A 22 1.11 -4.79 -47.71
N PRO A 23 0.07 -5.65 -47.62
CA PRO A 23 -0.93 -5.74 -48.66
C PRO A 23 -1.98 -4.62 -48.51
N ARG A 24 -2.09 -3.79 -49.55
CA ARG A 24 -3.20 -2.85 -49.77
C ARG A 24 -4.41 -3.62 -50.29
N LEU A 25 -5.57 -3.44 -49.65
CA LEU A 25 -6.86 -3.62 -50.31
C LEU A 25 -7.61 -2.29 -50.24
N HIS A 26 -7.74 -1.65 -51.40
CA HIS A 26 -8.70 -0.58 -51.66
C HIS A 26 -9.66 -1.08 -52.72
N PHE A 27 -10.96 -0.84 -52.54
CA PHE A 27 -11.89 -0.15 -53.46
C PHE A 27 -13.28 -0.23 -52.80
N HIS A 28 -13.83 0.83 -52.16
CA HIS A 28 -14.53 2.02 -52.69
C HIS A 28 -15.98 1.73 -53.19
N PRO A 29 -16.91 2.70 -53.29
CA PRO A 29 -17.90 3.00 -52.25
C PRO A 29 -19.35 3.25 -52.77
N GLN A 30 -20.23 3.72 -51.87
CA GLN A 30 -21.45 4.56 -52.08
C GLN A 30 -22.75 3.84 -52.52
N PRO A 31 -23.93 4.50 -52.38
CA PRO A 31 -24.59 4.93 -51.13
C PRO A 31 -26.09 4.52 -51.15
N HIS A 32 -26.91 4.93 -50.18
CA HIS A 32 -28.22 5.57 -50.38
C HIS A 32 -28.92 5.80 -49.04
N SER A 33 -29.54 6.98 -48.94
CA SER A 33 -30.23 7.57 -47.81
C SER A 33 -31.74 7.35 -47.95
N LEU A 34 -32.49 7.25 -46.83
CA LEU A 34 -33.65 8.11 -46.49
C LEU A 34 -34.64 7.49 -45.47
N ALA A 35 -35.17 8.41 -44.65
CA ALA A 35 -36.52 8.49 -44.08
C ALA A 35 -36.92 7.68 -42.83
N LEU A 36 -36.96 8.44 -41.72
CA LEU A 36 -38.06 8.61 -40.75
C LEU A 36 -39.26 7.66 -40.84
N LEU A 37 -39.62 7.04 -39.70
CA LEU A 37 -41.00 6.81 -39.28
C LEU A 37 -41.10 6.72 -37.75
N ARG A 38 -42.07 7.46 -37.22
CA ARG A 38 -42.41 7.72 -35.82
C ARG A 38 -43.42 6.67 -35.35
N PRO A 39 -43.30 6.09 -34.14
CA PRO A 39 -44.44 5.42 -33.51
C PRO A 39 -45.09 6.30 -32.44
N GLN A 40 -46.42 6.23 -32.44
CA GLN A 40 -47.37 6.98 -31.64
C GLN A 40 -47.46 6.43 -30.21
N THR A 41 -47.75 7.33 -29.26
CA THR A 41 -48.18 7.02 -27.89
C THR A 41 -49.57 6.39 -27.85
N PRO A 42 -49.84 5.54 -26.85
CA PRO A 42 -51.08 5.67 -26.11
C PRO A 42 -50.83 5.85 -24.61
N SER A 43 -51.49 6.88 -24.08
CA SER A 43 -51.72 7.13 -22.67
C SER A 43 -52.65 6.07 -22.09
N PHE A 44 -52.28 5.43 -20.98
CA PHE A 44 -53.24 4.81 -20.07
C PHE A 44 -52.85 5.01 -18.59
N SER A 45 -53.77 5.70 -17.93
CA SER A 45 -54.18 5.76 -16.53
C SER A 45 -53.33 5.11 -15.43
N SER A 46 -52.95 5.98 -14.49
CA SER A 46 -52.56 5.73 -13.11
C SER A 46 -53.38 4.63 -12.42
N VAL A 47 -52.70 3.59 -11.93
CA VAL A 47 -53.20 2.72 -10.85
C VAL A 47 -52.12 2.66 -9.78
N TYR A 48 -52.49 3.16 -8.60
CA TYR A 48 -51.75 3.12 -7.35
C TYR A 48 -51.23 1.69 -7.07
N SER A 49 -49.91 1.52 -6.96
CA SER A 49 -49.28 0.32 -6.39
C SER A 49 -48.55 0.71 -5.11
N PRO A 50 -48.83 0.08 -3.96
CA PRO A 50 -48.15 0.40 -2.71
C PRO A 50 -46.70 -0.08 -2.79
N LYS A 51 -45.76 0.81 -2.43
CA LYS A 51 -44.33 0.53 -2.38
C LYS A 51 -44.07 -0.68 -1.45
N PRO A 52 -43.31 -1.70 -1.87
CA PRO A 52 -42.82 -2.68 -0.91
C PRO A 52 -41.82 -1.98 0.00
N ALA A 53 -42.03 -2.12 1.31
CA ALA A 53 -41.06 -1.73 2.32
C ALA A 53 -39.76 -2.47 2.03
N ARG A 54 -38.76 -1.75 1.52
CA ARG A 54 -37.38 -2.24 1.49
C ARG A 54 -36.93 -2.31 2.94
N TRP A 55 -37.07 -3.48 3.55
CA TRP A 55 -36.19 -3.86 4.63
C TRP A 55 -34.78 -3.83 4.04
N ALA A 56 -34.08 -2.73 4.30
CA ALA A 56 -32.65 -2.66 4.12
C ALA A 56 -32.06 -3.65 5.13
N THR A 57 -31.89 -4.90 4.69
CA THR A 57 -30.98 -5.82 5.35
C THR A 57 -29.61 -5.21 5.12
N GLU A 58 -29.21 -4.37 6.07
CA GLU A 58 -27.86 -3.83 6.17
C GLU A 58 -26.94 -5.05 6.23
N ARG A 59 -26.38 -5.42 5.07
CA ARG A 59 -25.30 -6.38 5.03
C ARG A 59 -24.18 -5.75 5.82
N ARG A 60 -24.07 -6.14 7.09
CA ARG A 60 -22.88 -5.93 7.90
C ARG A 60 -21.75 -6.54 7.07
N HIS A 61 -21.03 -5.68 6.35
CA HIS A 61 -19.73 -6.04 5.82
C HIS A 61 -18.94 -6.45 7.06
N LEU A 62 -18.75 -7.75 7.24
CA LEU A 62 -17.88 -8.29 8.26
C LEU A 62 -16.46 -7.89 7.86
N VAL A 63 -16.06 -6.68 8.24
CA VAL A 63 -14.67 -6.26 8.23
C VAL A 63 -13.97 -7.15 9.27
N PRO A 64 -12.89 -7.87 8.90
CA PRO A 64 -12.10 -8.63 9.87
C PRO A 64 -11.73 -7.72 11.04
N ARG A 65 -12.06 -8.22 12.23
CA ARG A 65 -12.11 -7.53 13.51
C ARG A 65 -10.71 -7.08 13.92
N ALA A 66 -10.56 -5.81 14.31
CA ALA A 66 -9.40 -5.42 15.10
C ALA A 66 -9.34 -6.31 16.35
N ALA A 67 -8.27 -7.09 16.51
CA ALA A 67 -8.24 -8.22 17.44
C ALA A 67 -7.23 -8.00 18.56
N VAL A 68 -7.40 -6.91 19.32
CA VAL A 68 -6.53 -6.60 20.46
C VAL A 68 -6.50 -7.75 21.49
N SER A 69 -7.59 -8.50 21.63
CA SER A 69 -7.70 -9.65 22.54
C SER A 69 -6.78 -10.82 22.19
N GLU A 70 -6.20 -10.87 20.99
CA GLU A 70 -5.22 -11.89 20.60
C GLU A 70 -3.82 -11.62 21.17
N PHE A 71 -3.60 -10.42 21.73
CA PHE A 71 -2.31 -9.99 22.24
C PHE A 71 -2.30 -9.99 23.76
N GLY A 72 -1.19 -10.46 24.34
CA GLY A 72 -0.96 -10.38 25.78
C GLY A 72 -0.81 -8.92 26.25
N PRO A 73 -1.05 -8.64 27.54
CA PRO A 73 -0.95 -7.28 28.08
C PRO A 73 0.47 -6.70 27.98
N SER A 74 1.50 -7.54 27.87
CA SER A 74 2.91 -7.15 27.73
C SER A 74 3.36 -6.87 26.28
N ILE A 75 2.47 -6.93 25.29
CA ILE A 75 2.87 -6.80 23.87
C ILE A 75 3.62 -5.49 23.58
N GLY A 76 3.24 -4.37 24.21
CA GLY A 76 3.94 -3.10 24.04
C GLY A 76 5.30 -3.05 24.75
N GLU A 77 5.49 -3.84 25.82
CA GLU A 77 6.81 -3.98 26.46
C GLU A 77 7.74 -4.78 25.56
N ILE A 78 7.28 -5.93 25.07
CA ILE A 78 8.05 -6.80 24.17
C ILE A 78 8.41 -6.07 22.88
N LEU A 79 7.44 -5.39 22.26
CA LEU A 79 7.70 -4.60 21.05
C LEU A 79 8.68 -3.46 21.34
N GLY A 80 8.58 -2.81 22.50
CA GLY A 80 9.45 -1.71 22.92
C GLY A 80 10.93 -2.05 22.89
N ASP A 81 11.28 -3.31 23.19
CA ASP A 81 12.67 -3.80 23.20
C ASP A 81 13.23 -4.13 21.81
N VAL A 82 12.38 -4.26 20.79
CA VAL A 82 12.80 -4.58 19.42
C VAL A 82 13.60 -3.45 18.83
N THR A 83 14.77 -3.78 18.26
CA THR A 83 15.64 -2.83 17.55
C THR A 83 15.33 -2.86 16.06
N ILE A 84 14.99 -1.70 15.51
CA ILE A 84 14.83 -1.47 14.08
C ILE A 84 15.83 -0.42 13.62
N PHE A 85 15.85 -0.09 12.33
CA PHE A 85 16.82 0.83 11.77
C PHE A 85 16.14 2.01 11.09
N THR A 86 16.67 3.21 11.26
CA THR A 86 16.26 4.37 10.45
C THR A 86 16.63 4.14 8.98
N ALA A 87 16.05 4.91 8.06
CA ALA A 87 16.48 4.88 6.65
C ALA A 87 17.95 5.34 6.45
N ALA A 88 18.54 6.02 7.43
CA ALA A 88 19.98 6.36 7.45
C ALA A 88 20.86 5.18 7.88
N GLY A 89 20.29 4.16 8.53
CA GLY A 89 20.99 2.97 9.00
C GLY A 89 21.32 2.97 10.50
N ASP A 90 20.84 3.96 11.25
CA ASP A 90 21.04 4.02 12.69
C ASP A 90 20.08 3.06 13.41
N PRO A 91 20.55 2.25 14.37
CA PRO A 91 19.69 1.42 15.19
C PRO A 91 18.87 2.27 16.16
N VAL A 92 17.60 1.94 16.32
CA VAL A 92 16.66 2.57 17.26
C VAL A 92 15.73 1.52 17.84
N LYS A 93 15.36 1.64 19.11
CA LYS A 93 14.31 0.79 19.68
C LYS A 93 12.93 1.41 19.46
N PHE A 94 11.88 0.59 19.43
CA PHE A 94 10.50 1.10 19.40
C PHE A 94 10.19 1.99 20.60
N GLU A 95 10.72 1.67 21.79
CA GLU A 95 10.47 2.47 22.99
C GLU A 95 10.95 3.93 22.87
N ASP A 96 11.91 4.21 22.00
CA ASP A 96 12.46 5.54 21.76
C ASP A 96 11.64 6.38 20.76
N LEU A 97 10.68 5.77 20.05
CA LEU A 97 10.00 6.41 18.90
C LEU A 97 8.82 7.29 19.29
N TRP A 98 8.19 7.04 20.45
CA TRP A 98 7.12 7.85 21.03
C TRP A 98 7.15 7.77 22.56
N ASP A 99 6.39 8.66 23.21
CA ASP A 99 6.22 8.64 24.67
C ASP A 99 5.49 7.36 25.13
N GLN A 100 6.21 6.49 25.83
CA GLN A 100 5.74 5.17 26.27
C GLN A 100 4.71 5.20 27.42
N ILE A 101 4.37 6.38 27.93
CA ILE A 101 3.38 6.55 29.00
C ILE A 101 2.07 7.09 28.41
N LYS A 102 2.14 8.18 27.64
CA LYS A 102 0.95 8.90 27.16
C LYS A 102 0.91 9.15 25.66
N GLY A 103 2.02 8.97 24.96
CA GLY A 103 2.10 9.17 23.51
C GLY A 103 1.21 8.20 22.75
N VAL A 104 0.65 8.64 21.63
CA VAL A 104 -0.12 7.77 20.73
C VAL A 104 0.70 7.54 19.48
N ALA A 105 0.83 6.28 19.07
CA ALA A 105 1.55 5.91 17.87
C ALA A 105 0.73 4.98 16.99
N VAL A 106 0.76 5.26 15.68
CA VAL A 106 0.34 4.32 14.64
C VAL A 106 1.59 3.62 14.15
N VAL A 107 1.62 2.30 14.32
CA VAL A 107 2.69 1.43 13.84
C VAL A 107 2.17 0.67 12.63
N ALA A 108 2.64 1.06 11.44
CA ALA A 108 2.26 0.51 10.15
C ALA A 108 3.35 -0.41 9.62
N LEU A 109 3.12 -1.72 9.65
CA LEU A 109 4.06 -2.74 9.17
C LEU A 109 3.75 -3.01 7.70
N LEU A 110 4.56 -2.43 6.82
CA LEU A 110 4.57 -2.75 5.40
C LEU A 110 5.09 -4.19 5.21
N ARG A 111 4.64 -4.90 4.18
CA ARG A 111 5.14 -6.25 3.88
C ARG A 111 6.65 -6.26 3.62
N HIS A 112 7.08 -5.42 2.68
CA HIS A 112 8.48 -5.15 2.33
C HIS A 112 8.54 -3.94 1.40
N PHE A 113 9.72 -3.30 1.27
CA PHE A 113 9.87 -2.08 0.47
C PHE A 113 9.70 -2.29 -1.04
N GLY A 114 9.85 -3.50 -1.55
CA GLY A 114 9.61 -3.85 -2.96
C GLY A 114 8.17 -4.22 -3.31
N CYS A 115 7.21 -4.10 -2.39
CA CYS A 115 5.83 -4.51 -2.67
C CYS A 115 5.02 -3.34 -3.28
N PRO A 116 4.44 -3.47 -4.48
CA PRO A 116 3.60 -2.43 -5.08
C PRO A 116 2.43 -1.99 -4.17
N CYS A 117 1.76 -2.95 -3.53
CA CYS A 117 0.69 -2.64 -2.59
C CYS A 117 1.19 -1.87 -1.36
N CYS A 118 2.45 -2.07 -0.93
CA CYS A 118 3.03 -1.30 0.16
C CYS A 118 3.39 0.12 -0.26
N TRP A 119 3.75 0.36 -1.53
CA TRP A 119 3.90 1.72 -2.06
C TRP A 119 2.56 2.46 -2.07
N GLU A 120 1.47 1.78 -2.39
CA GLU A 120 0.13 2.34 -2.27
C GLU A 120 -0.19 2.73 -0.82
N LEU A 121 0.00 1.84 0.15
CA LEU A 121 -0.20 2.15 1.58
C LEU A 121 0.70 3.29 2.04
N ALA A 122 1.98 3.25 1.70
CA ALA A 122 2.93 4.31 2.05
C ALA A 122 2.52 5.66 1.44
N SER A 123 1.96 5.67 0.22
CA SER A 123 1.43 6.89 -0.39
C SER A 123 0.26 7.45 0.43
N VAL A 124 -0.67 6.60 0.85
CA VAL A 124 -1.82 6.98 1.70
C VAL A 124 -1.35 7.50 3.05
N LEU A 125 -0.41 6.81 3.70
CA LEU A 125 0.16 7.23 4.99
C LEU A 125 0.89 8.58 4.88
N LYS A 126 1.67 8.78 3.81
CA LYS A 126 2.32 10.07 3.52
C LYS A 126 1.29 11.19 3.38
N GLU A 127 0.24 10.98 2.57
CA GLU A 127 -0.82 11.97 2.37
C GLU A 127 -1.58 12.28 3.67
N SER A 128 -1.59 11.35 4.63
CA SER A 128 -2.29 11.47 5.92
C SER A 128 -1.41 11.95 7.08
N LYS A 129 -0.11 12.15 6.86
CA LYS A 129 0.83 12.48 7.93
C LYS A 129 0.43 13.75 8.68
N SER A 130 0.01 14.80 7.98
CA SER A 130 -0.41 16.05 8.62
C SER A 130 -1.63 15.88 9.52
N THR A 131 -2.54 14.95 9.20
CA THR A 131 -3.67 14.59 10.05
C THR A 131 -3.19 13.90 11.33
N PHE A 132 -2.25 12.96 11.24
CA PHE A 132 -1.65 12.34 12.42
C PHE A 132 -0.91 13.34 13.29
N ASP A 133 -0.08 14.20 12.69
CA ASP A 133 0.67 15.24 13.40
C ASP A 133 -0.29 16.20 14.13
N SER A 134 -1.38 16.64 13.47
CA SER A 134 -2.37 17.53 14.09
C SER A 134 -3.14 16.89 15.24
N ALA A 135 -3.23 15.56 15.24
CA ALA A 135 -3.83 14.78 16.33
C ALA A 135 -2.82 14.41 17.43
N GLY A 136 -1.55 14.84 17.33
CA GLY A 136 -0.50 14.46 18.27
C GLY A 136 -0.13 12.97 18.20
N VAL A 137 -0.37 12.32 17.06
CA VAL A 137 -0.11 10.89 16.83
C VAL A 137 1.18 10.71 16.06
N LYS A 138 2.11 9.92 16.60
CA LYS A 138 3.34 9.53 15.89
C LYS A 138 3.02 8.49 14.82
N LEU A 139 3.41 8.75 13.59
CA LEU A 139 3.42 7.72 12.53
C LEU A 139 4.78 7.01 12.51
N VAL A 140 4.75 5.68 12.62
CA VAL A 140 5.90 4.78 12.51
C VAL A 140 5.59 3.75 11.42
N ALA A 141 6.16 3.91 10.23
CA ALA A 141 6.07 2.95 9.14
C ALA A 141 7.33 2.08 9.10
N VAL A 142 7.17 0.77 9.17
CA VAL A 142 8.27 -0.20 9.18
C VAL A 142 8.12 -1.14 7.99
N GLY A 143 9.21 -1.46 7.30
CA GLY A 143 9.20 -2.44 6.22
C GLY A 143 10.31 -3.47 6.39
N VAL A 144 10.04 -4.71 5.95
CA VAL A 144 11.08 -5.73 5.82
C VAL A 144 12.05 -5.34 4.71
N GLY A 145 13.34 -5.42 5.04
CA GLY A 145 14.46 -5.10 4.15
C GLY A 145 15.50 -4.23 4.85
N THR A 146 16.62 -3.97 4.19
CA THR A 146 17.70 -3.16 4.76
C THR A 146 17.37 -1.65 4.73
N PRO A 147 18.05 -0.82 5.53
CA PRO A 147 17.91 0.65 5.49
C PRO A 147 18.02 1.26 4.10
N ASN A 148 18.89 0.71 3.25
CA ASN A 148 19.03 1.16 1.85
C ASN A 148 17.74 0.95 1.05
N LYS A 149 16.99 -0.13 1.30
CA LYS A 149 15.69 -0.40 0.64
C LYS A 149 14.62 0.58 1.13
N ALA A 150 14.63 0.93 2.41
CA ALA A 150 13.77 1.98 2.97
C ALA A 150 14.04 3.34 2.30
N ARG A 151 15.32 3.70 2.13
CA ARG A 151 15.73 4.94 1.47
C ARG A 151 15.24 5.04 0.03
N ILE A 152 15.29 3.95 -0.74
CA ILE A 152 14.73 3.91 -2.10
C ILE A 152 13.24 4.29 -2.09
N LEU A 153 12.45 3.75 -1.15
CA LEU A 153 11.04 4.12 -1.03
C LEU A 153 10.89 5.60 -0.65
N ALA A 154 11.66 6.08 0.33
CA ALA A 154 11.63 7.47 0.77
C ALA A 154 11.94 8.46 -0.36
N GLU A 155 12.96 8.19 -1.18
CA GLU A 155 13.38 9.07 -2.28
C GLU A 155 12.39 9.03 -3.45
N ARG A 156 11.89 7.85 -3.82
CA ARG A 156 11.08 7.67 -5.03
C ARG A 156 9.58 7.92 -4.80
N LEU A 157 9.07 7.68 -3.59
CA LEU A 157 7.69 7.98 -3.16
C LEU A 157 7.58 9.27 -2.32
N PRO A 158 8.60 10.13 -2.31
CA PRO A 158 8.84 11.15 -1.28
C PRO A 158 8.26 10.87 0.13
N PHE A 159 8.48 9.68 0.68
CA PHE A 159 7.96 9.34 2.01
C PHE A 159 8.84 9.98 3.11
N PRO A 160 8.26 10.59 4.16
CA PRO A 160 9.02 11.24 5.24
C PRO A 160 9.94 10.27 5.98
N MET A 161 11.26 10.52 5.92
CA MET A 161 12.26 9.59 6.46
C MET A 161 12.19 9.43 7.99
N ASP A 162 11.72 10.45 8.71
CA ASP A 162 11.52 10.44 10.17
C ASP A 162 10.36 9.52 10.62
N CYS A 163 9.56 9.06 9.66
CA CYS A 163 8.49 8.10 9.84
C CYS A 163 8.79 6.72 9.25
N LEU A 164 9.96 6.49 8.63
CA LEU A 164 10.26 5.27 7.88
C LEU A 164 11.45 4.50 8.46
N TYR A 165 11.19 3.23 8.80
CA TYR A 165 12.14 2.35 9.46
C TYR A 165 12.22 1.01 8.75
N ALA A 166 13.36 0.35 8.88
CA ALA A 166 13.69 -0.95 8.34
C ALA A 166 13.80 -1.96 9.48
N ASP A 167 13.19 -3.12 9.30
CA ASP A 167 13.35 -4.29 10.17
C ASP A 167 13.86 -5.46 9.31
N PRO A 168 15.19 -5.59 9.13
CA PRO A 168 15.78 -6.59 8.26
C PRO A 168 15.51 -8.02 8.75
N ASP A 169 15.47 -8.21 10.07
CA ASP A 169 15.36 -9.52 10.73
C ASP A 169 13.91 -9.93 10.99
N ARG A 170 12.96 -9.00 10.77
CA ARG A 170 11.51 -9.19 10.95
C ARG A 170 11.10 -9.41 12.40
N GLU A 171 11.92 -9.00 13.36
CA GLU A 171 11.67 -9.23 14.78
C GLU A 171 10.35 -8.59 15.23
N ALA A 172 10.01 -7.39 14.73
CA ALA A 172 8.74 -6.74 15.04
C ALA A 172 7.55 -7.54 14.46
N TYR A 173 7.73 -8.16 13.30
CA TYR A 173 6.70 -8.96 12.64
C TYR A 173 6.44 -10.26 13.40
N ASP A 174 7.50 -10.89 13.91
CA ASP A 174 7.43 -12.11 14.71
C ASP A 174 6.78 -11.83 16.06
N VAL A 175 7.17 -10.74 16.75
CA VAL A 175 6.55 -10.30 18.02
C VAL A 175 5.06 -10.00 17.85
N LEU A 176 4.68 -9.35 16.75
CA LEU A 176 3.28 -9.03 16.44
C LEU A 176 2.52 -10.20 15.78
N GLY A 177 3.19 -11.33 15.57
CA GLY A 177 2.63 -12.55 14.99
C GLY A 177 2.00 -12.32 13.62
N LEU A 178 2.64 -11.53 12.76
CA LEU A 178 2.19 -11.26 11.40
C LEU A 178 2.39 -12.48 10.50
N TYR A 179 1.47 -12.72 9.57
CA TYR A 179 1.49 -13.93 8.76
C TYR A 179 2.68 -13.98 7.80
N HIS A 180 3.19 -15.19 7.57
CA HIS A 180 4.22 -15.49 6.58
C HIS A 180 3.80 -16.70 5.75
N GLY A 181 3.97 -16.61 4.43
CA GLY A 181 3.89 -17.79 3.57
C GLY A 181 3.14 -17.59 2.25
N PHE A 182 3.22 -18.61 1.39
CA PHE A 182 2.64 -18.60 0.05
C PHE A 182 1.12 -18.51 0.03
N GLY A 183 0.43 -19.19 0.94
CA GLY A 183 -1.04 -19.20 1.04
C GLY A 183 -1.61 -17.80 1.22
N HIS A 184 -1.11 -17.09 2.23
CA HIS A 184 -1.49 -15.70 2.51
C HIS A 184 -1.08 -14.75 1.39
N THR A 185 0.08 -14.97 0.77
CA THR A 185 0.62 -14.06 -0.25
C THR A 185 -0.11 -14.13 -1.59
N PHE A 186 -0.40 -15.34 -2.09
CA PHE A 186 -0.83 -15.55 -3.48
C PHE A 186 -2.25 -16.12 -3.62
N PHE A 187 -2.76 -16.80 -2.60
CA PHE A 187 -4.04 -17.53 -2.68
C PHE A 187 -5.12 -16.95 -1.76
N ASN A 188 -4.85 -15.86 -1.06
CA ASN A 188 -5.82 -15.28 -0.14
C ASN A 188 -6.85 -14.40 -0.90
N PRO A 189 -8.16 -14.68 -0.79
CA PRO A 189 -9.21 -13.86 -1.40
C PRO A 189 -9.22 -12.40 -0.90
N ALA A 190 -8.64 -12.11 0.27
CA ALA A 190 -8.49 -10.75 0.77
C ALA A 190 -7.73 -9.83 -0.20
N SER A 191 -6.84 -10.39 -1.03
CA SER A 191 -6.10 -9.67 -2.07
C SER A 191 -6.97 -9.21 -3.25
N ALA A 192 -8.21 -9.70 -3.39
CA ALA A 192 -9.13 -9.24 -4.44
C ALA A 192 -9.44 -7.73 -4.35
N LYS A 193 -9.29 -7.13 -3.16
CA LYS A 193 -9.47 -5.67 -2.94
C LYS A 193 -8.42 -4.81 -3.67
N VAL A 194 -7.34 -5.40 -4.18
CA VAL A 194 -6.35 -4.68 -4.99
C VAL A 194 -6.96 -4.25 -6.34
N PHE A 195 -7.83 -5.08 -6.92
CA PHE A 195 -8.47 -4.77 -8.22
C PHE A 195 -9.32 -3.49 -8.19
N SER A 196 -10.00 -3.22 -7.07
CA SER A 196 -10.81 -2.00 -6.91
C SER A 196 -9.98 -0.73 -6.70
N ARG A 197 -8.67 -0.83 -6.47
CA ARG A 197 -7.77 0.30 -6.16
C ARG A 197 -6.70 0.52 -7.23
N PHE A 198 -6.96 0.06 -8.45
CA PHE A 198 -5.99 0.06 -9.54
C PHE A 198 -5.40 1.45 -9.83
N GLU A 199 -6.21 2.51 -9.87
CA GLU A 199 -5.72 3.87 -10.13
C GLU A 199 -4.79 4.39 -9.02
N ALA A 200 -5.16 4.14 -7.75
CA ALA A 200 -4.34 4.53 -6.60
C ALA A 200 -3.00 3.77 -6.59
N LEU A 201 -3.05 2.46 -6.88
CA LEU A 201 -1.86 1.63 -7.04
C LEU A 201 -0.98 2.16 -8.18
N GLN A 202 -1.55 2.43 -9.35
CA GLN A 202 -0.83 2.95 -10.52
C GLN A 202 -0.17 4.30 -10.22
N LYS A 203 -0.87 5.21 -9.52
CA LYS A 203 -0.31 6.49 -9.06
C LYS A 203 0.87 6.27 -8.12
N ALA A 204 0.72 5.40 -7.13
CA ALA A 204 1.74 5.14 -6.12
C ALA A 204 3.01 4.50 -6.72
N VAL A 205 2.87 3.62 -7.71
CA VAL A 205 3.99 2.91 -8.33
C VAL A 205 4.64 3.65 -9.50
N LYS A 206 4.29 4.91 -9.76
CA LYS A 206 4.82 5.69 -10.89
C LYS A 206 6.36 5.72 -10.95
N ASN A 207 7.01 5.76 -9.79
CA ASN A 207 8.48 5.77 -9.65
C ASN A 207 9.01 4.47 -9.03
N TYR A 208 8.25 3.39 -9.09
CA TYR A 208 8.60 2.11 -8.48
C TYR A 208 9.90 1.51 -9.05
N THR A 209 10.63 0.78 -8.21
CA THR A 209 11.75 -0.06 -8.62
C THR A 209 11.74 -1.37 -7.86
N ILE A 210 12.10 -2.45 -8.58
CA ILE A 210 12.30 -3.77 -7.98
C ILE A 210 13.50 -3.79 -7.03
N GLU A 211 14.44 -2.84 -7.14
CA GLU A 211 15.62 -2.73 -6.28
C GLU A 211 15.28 -2.53 -4.81
N ALA A 212 14.09 -2.01 -4.50
CA ALA A 212 13.57 -1.89 -3.14
C ALA A 212 13.14 -3.25 -2.55
N THR A 213 13.09 -4.31 -3.35
CA THR A 213 12.81 -5.67 -2.86
C THR A 213 13.96 -6.14 -1.98
N PRO A 214 13.66 -6.77 -0.81
CA PRO A 214 14.69 -7.44 -0.02
C PRO A 214 15.45 -8.47 -0.85
N ASP A 215 16.73 -8.66 -0.52
CA ASP A 215 17.59 -9.60 -1.25
C ASP A 215 17.23 -11.06 -0.90
N ASP A 216 16.76 -11.28 0.32
CA ASP A 216 16.13 -12.54 0.72
C ASP A 216 14.74 -12.69 0.10
N ARG A 217 14.57 -13.77 -0.67
CA ARG A 217 13.29 -14.09 -1.33
C ARG A 217 12.22 -14.55 -0.35
N SER A 218 12.56 -15.09 0.82
CA SER A 218 11.56 -15.54 1.78
C SER A 218 10.77 -14.37 2.36
N SER A 219 11.41 -13.22 2.49
CA SER A 219 10.82 -11.97 2.98
C SER A 219 9.68 -11.43 2.10
N VAL A 220 9.61 -11.81 0.81
CA VAL A 220 8.49 -11.40 -0.06
C VAL A 220 7.17 -12.09 0.31
N LEU A 221 7.23 -13.13 1.15
CA LEU A 221 6.05 -13.85 1.64
C LEU A 221 5.48 -13.26 2.94
N GLN A 222 6.18 -12.29 3.53
CA GLN A 222 5.74 -11.61 4.74
C GLN A 222 4.45 -10.83 4.47
N GLN A 223 3.53 -10.84 5.43
CA GLN A 223 2.35 -9.97 5.47
C GLN A 223 2.56 -8.79 6.42
N GLY A 224 1.79 -7.73 6.16
CA GLY A 224 1.82 -6.50 6.92
C GLY A 224 0.78 -6.46 8.03
N GLY A 225 0.62 -5.28 8.61
CA GLY A 225 -0.41 -5.03 9.60
C GLY A 225 -0.43 -3.58 10.06
N MET A 226 -1.45 -3.23 10.82
CA MET A 226 -1.66 -1.89 11.36
C MET A 226 -2.01 -1.99 12.84
N PHE A 227 -1.28 -1.22 13.65
CA PHE A 227 -1.41 -1.22 15.11
C PHE A 227 -1.49 0.21 15.62
N VAL A 228 -2.24 0.42 16.69
CA VAL A 228 -2.30 1.70 17.40
C VAL A 228 -1.98 1.47 18.85
N PHE A 229 -0.98 2.19 19.37
CA PHE A 229 -0.56 2.14 20.76
C PHE A 229 -0.84 3.48 21.46
N LYS A 230 -1.19 3.41 22.75
CA LYS A 230 -1.11 4.54 23.69
C LYS A 230 -0.13 4.17 24.81
N GLY A 231 1.00 4.84 24.86
CA GLY A 231 2.14 4.36 25.62
C GLY A 231 2.46 2.93 25.17
N LYS A 232 2.46 1.99 26.12
CA LYS A 232 2.63 0.55 25.86
C LYS A 232 1.30 -0.21 25.63
N GLN A 233 0.16 0.45 25.81
CA GLN A 233 -1.15 -0.19 25.65
C GLN A 233 -1.51 -0.31 24.16
N LEU A 234 -1.76 -1.54 23.70
CA LEU A 234 -2.30 -1.79 22.37
C LEU A 234 -3.81 -1.47 22.33
N LEU A 235 -4.20 -0.54 21.47
CA LEU A 235 -5.59 -0.07 21.32
C LEU A 235 -6.28 -0.61 20.07
N TYR A 236 -5.50 -0.92 19.03
CA TYR A 236 -5.97 -1.48 17.78
C TYR A 236 -4.91 -2.40 17.23
N ALA A 237 -5.33 -3.54 16.70
CA ALA A 237 -4.44 -4.49 16.05
C ALA A 237 -5.16 -5.14 14.87
N ARG A 238 -4.56 -5.05 13.69
CA ARG A 238 -5.04 -5.74 12.50
C ARG A 238 -3.87 -6.30 11.72
N LYS A 239 -3.87 -7.61 11.52
CA LYS A 239 -2.94 -8.30 10.64
C LYS A 239 -3.53 -8.30 9.23
N ASP A 240 -2.70 -8.08 8.22
CA ASP A 240 -3.16 -8.17 6.84
C ASP A 240 -3.26 -9.64 6.44
N GLU A 241 -4.46 -10.10 6.12
CA GLU A 241 -4.70 -11.52 5.80
C GLU A 241 -3.98 -11.95 4.52
N GLY A 242 -3.75 -11.01 3.60
CA GLY A 242 -3.00 -11.24 2.38
C GLY A 242 -2.53 -9.95 1.72
N THR A 243 -1.88 -10.11 0.56
CA THR A 243 -1.24 -8.99 -0.15
C THR A 243 -2.25 -7.89 -0.46
N GLY A 244 -1.99 -6.69 0.07
CA GLY A 244 -2.81 -5.51 -0.17
C GLY A 244 -4.08 -5.43 0.68
N ASP A 245 -4.33 -6.34 1.62
CA ASP A 245 -5.45 -6.24 2.55
C ASP A 245 -5.17 -5.25 3.69
N HIS A 246 -4.85 -4.01 3.36
CA HIS A 246 -4.48 -2.97 4.34
C HIS A 246 -5.65 -2.53 5.22
N ALA A 247 -5.34 -2.07 6.43
CA ALA A 247 -6.36 -1.55 7.34
C ALA A 247 -7.02 -0.29 6.74
N PRO A 248 -8.36 -0.15 6.82
CA PRO A 248 -9.01 1.08 6.40
C PRO A 248 -8.50 2.26 7.23
N LEU A 249 -7.92 3.27 6.58
CA LEU A 249 -7.32 4.42 7.28
C LEU A 249 -8.33 5.14 8.20
N ASN A 250 -9.59 5.21 7.80
CA ASN A 250 -10.64 5.82 8.62
C ASN A 250 -10.81 5.10 9.97
N ASP A 251 -10.65 3.78 10.03
CA ASP A 251 -10.72 3.04 11.29
C ASP A 251 -9.57 3.47 12.21
N ILE A 252 -8.37 3.64 11.66
CA ILE A 252 -7.18 4.08 12.39
C ILE A 252 -7.36 5.49 12.93
N LEU A 253 -7.78 6.43 12.07
CA LEU A 253 -8.05 7.81 12.45
C LEU A 253 -9.16 7.88 13.52
N ASN A 254 -10.21 7.07 13.39
CA ASN A 254 -11.29 7.02 14.38
C ASN A 254 -10.81 6.51 15.75
N VAL A 255 -9.89 5.54 15.79
CA VAL A 255 -9.28 5.11 17.06
C VAL A 255 -8.45 6.25 17.63
N CYS A 256 -7.57 6.86 16.84
CA CYS A 256 -6.72 7.95 17.27
C CYS A 256 -7.50 9.15 17.84
N CYS A 257 -8.57 9.59 17.17
CA CYS A 257 -9.40 10.72 17.63
C CYS A 257 -10.15 10.46 18.93
N LYS A 258 -10.37 9.19 19.30
CA LYS A 258 -11.05 8.81 20.56
C LYS A 258 -10.09 8.71 21.74
N VAL A 259 -8.78 8.76 21.49
CA VAL A 259 -7.78 8.73 22.56
C VAL A 259 -7.61 10.16 23.10
N PRO A 260 -7.87 10.41 24.39
CA PRO A 260 -7.55 11.71 24.98
C PRO A 260 -6.04 11.92 24.92
N VAL A 261 -5.62 12.97 24.22
CA VAL A 261 -4.25 13.47 24.21
C VAL A 261 -4.18 14.50 25.35
N SER A 262 -3.26 14.29 26.31
CA SER A 262 -3.13 15.11 27.54
C SER A 262 -1.75 15.73 27.68
#